data_AF-A0A101RK07-F1
#
_entry.id   AF-A0A101RK07-F1
#
_cell.length_a   1.000
_cell.length_b   1.000
_cell.length_c   1.000
_cell.angle_alpha   90.00
_cell.angle_beta   90.00
_cell.angle_gamma   90.00
#
_symmetry.space_group_name_H-M   'P 1'
#
loop_
_entity.id
_entity.type
_entity.pdbx_description
1 polymer ?
#
loop_
_entity_poly.entity_id
_entity_poly.type
_entity_poly.pdbx_seq_one_letter_code
_entity_poly.pdbx_strand_id
1 'polypeptide(L)'
;MFAEFAVISLARPRPFREPECMPSGMGWRRWVRQALPRRTARTCCWYHGGDWHAVSAMALDVLNRAWAQGIAAEDMEEFAVAHAAAAGADRWQSEALATLFSVSDAIQPASESGYVNGQHRSQAMLEAGVRRTVVLWIVPAT
;
A
#
# COMPACT_ATOMS: atom_id res chain seq x y z
N MET A 1 1.60 3.52 14.39
CA MET A 1 0.37 2.69 14.43
C MET A 1 -0.13 2.43 13.03
N PHE A 2 -0.45 1.17 12.70
CA PHE A 2 -1.08 0.83 11.42
C PHE A 2 -2.57 1.13 11.44
N ALA A 3 -3.09 1.69 10.34
CA ALA A 3 -4.49 2.04 10.20
C ALA A 3 -4.97 1.87 8.76
N GLU A 4 -6.24 1.55 8.61
CA GLU A 4 -6.91 1.59 7.32
C GLU A 4 -7.03 3.04 6.82
N PHE A 5 -6.78 3.25 5.52
CA PHE A 5 -6.82 4.59 4.92
C PHE A 5 -7.36 4.58 3.49
N ALA A 6 -8.04 5.66 3.12
CA ALA A 6 -8.53 5.85 1.76
C ALA A 6 -7.37 6.25 0.84
N VAL A 7 -7.09 5.40 -0.16
CA VAL A 7 -5.98 5.61 -1.12
C VAL A 7 -6.12 6.94 -1.86
N ILE A 8 -7.35 7.34 -2.19
CA ILE A 8 -7.60 8.61 -2.88
C ILE A 8 -7.25 9.85 -2.06
N SER A 9 -7.26 9.73 -0.73
CA SER A 9 -6.92 10.80 0.21
C SER A 9 -5.41 10.91 0.46
N LEU A 10 -4.62 9.96 -0.04
CA LEU A 10 -3.17 10.07 0.02
C LEU A 10 -2.70 11.26 -0.83
N ALA A 11 -1.68 11.95 -0.32
CA ALA A 11 -1.05 13.06 -1.02
C ALA A 11 -0.73 12.67 -2.47
N ARG A 12 -0.71 13.64 -3.39
CA ARG A 12 -0.26 13.32 -4.74
C ARG A 12 1.23 12.98 -4.67
N PRO A 13 1.68 11.77 -5.06
CA PRO A 13 3.10 11.53 -5.26
C PRO A 13 3.57 12.55 -6.29
N ARG A 14 4.36 13.52 -5.84
CA ARG A 14 5.12 14.40 -6.72
C ARG A 14 6.39 13.60 -7.06
N PRO A 15 6.70 13.44 -8.34
CA PRO A 15 7.41 12.27 -8.84
C PRO A 15 8.82 12.17 -8.27
N PHE A 16 9.27 10.93 -8.17
CA PHE A 16 10.66 10.53 -8.03
C PHE A 16 11.03 9.73 -9.28
N ARG A 17 12.09 10.16 -9.97
CA ARG A 17 13.02 9.47 -10.89
C ARG A 17 12.55 8.45 -11.95
N GLU A 18 11.27 8.15 -12.18
CA GLU A 18 10.82 7.23 -13.27
C GLU A 18 9.55 7.72 -14.00
N PRO A 19 9.63 8.86 -14.74
CA PRO A 19 8.47 9.43 -15.42
C PRO A 19 7.86 8.50 -16.50
N GLU A 20 8.64 7.55 -17.01
CA GLU A 20 8.22 6.61 -18.05
C GLU A 20 7.28 5.51 -17.51
N CYS A 21 7.52 5.01 -16.29
CA CYS A 21 6.69 3.97 -15.67
C CYS A 21 5.62 4.56 -14.72
N MET A 22 5.96 5.62 -13.98
CA MET A 22 5.11 6.27 -12.98
C MET A 22 4.95 7.79 -13.25
N PRO A 23 4.15 8.18 -14.25
CA PRO A 23 3.97 9.59 -14.58
C PRO A 23 3.33 10.37 -13.43
N SER A 24 3.89 11.55 -13.16
CA SER A 24 3.34 12.46 -12.17
C SER A 24 1.97 13.00 -12.58
N GLY A 25 1.16 13.36 -11.59
CA GLY A 25 -0.06 14.12 -11.86
C GLY A 25 -1.15 13.30 -12.55
N MET A 26 -1.63 12.24 -11.89
CA MET A 26 -2.81 11.49 -12.33
C MET A 26 -4.15 12.27 -12.13
N GLY A 27 -4.24 13.54 -12.51
CA GLY A 27 -5.33 14.48 -12.23
C GLY A 27 -6.74 13.86 -12.17
N TRP A 28 -7.48 13.87 -13.28
CA TRP A 28 -8.80 13.22 -13.38
C TRP A 28 -8.68 11.69 -13.52
N ARG A 29 -7.53 11.20 -14.01
CA ARG A 29 -7.27 9.77 -14.24
C ARG A 29 -7.41 8.92 -12.96
N ARG A 30 -7.10 9.48 -11.78
CA ARG A 30 -7.36 8.83 -10.48
C ARG A 30 -8.83 8.46 -10.30
N TRP A 31 -9.72 9.42 -10.53
CA TRP A 31 -11.15 9.22 -10.36
C TRP A 31 -11.68 8.18 -11.35
N VAL A 32 -11.20 8.20 -12.59
CA VAL A 32 -11.51 7.16 -13.57
C VAL A 32 -11.07 5.79 -13.08
N ARG A 33 -9.89 5.67 -12.46
CA ARG A 33 -9.42 4.38 -11.94
C ARG A 33 -10.22 3.87 -10.75
N GLN A 34 -10.79 4.76 -9.94
CA GLN A 34 -11.71 4.35 -8.87
C GLN A 34 -13.03 3.76 -9.43
N ALA A 35 -13.46 4.22 -10.61
CA ALA A 35 -14.63 3.70 -11.31
C ALA A 35 -14.31 2.47 -12.19
N LEU A 36 -13.13 2.47 -12.84
CA LEU A 36 -12.66 1.45 -13.78
C LEU A 36 -11.26 0.95 -13.35
N PRO A 37 -11.20 0.09 -12.32
CA PRO A 37 -9.93 -0.38 -11.75
C PRO A 37 -9.18 -1.28 -12.72
N ARG A 38 -7.85 -1.32 -12.56
CA ARG A 38 -6.96 -2.25 -13.25
C ARG A 38 -6.41 -3.25 -12.25
N ARG A 39 -6.54 -4.53 -12.58
CA ARG A 39 -6.05 -5.66 -11.74
C ARG A 39 -4.87 -6.42 -12.38
N THR A 40 -4.44 -5.99 -13.56
CA THR A 40 -3.38 -6.65 -14.33
C THR A 40 -2.01 -6.12 -13.94
N ALA A 41 -1.07 -7.04 -13.72
CA ALA A 41 0.34 -6.73 -13.58
C ALA A 41 0.92 -6.05 -14.84
N ARG A 42 1.96 -5.24 -14.65
CA ARG A 42 2.80 -4.66 -15.72
C ARG A 42 4.25 -4.99 -15.41
N THR A 43 5.08 -4.99 -16.45
CA THR A 43 6.50 -5.32 -16.36
C THR A 43 7.43 -4.11 -16.17
N CYS A 44 6.88 -2.88 -16.04
CA CYS A 44 7.73 -1.68 -16.05
C CYS A 44 8.48 -1.42 -14.73
N CYS A 45 7.98 -1.90 -13.59
CA CYS A 45 8.69 -1.86 -12.31
C CYS A 45 8.09 -2.90 -11.33
N TRP A 46 8.80 -3.19 -10.23
CA TRP A 46 8.31 -4.10 -9.19
C TRP A 46 6.95 -3.67 -8.62
N TYR A 47 6.72 -2.36 -8.44
CA TYR A 47 5.46 -1.86 -7.89
C TYR A 47 4.26 -2.08 -8.82
N HIS A 48 4.43 -2.31 -10.12
CA HIS A 48 3.32 -2.72 -10.99
C HIS A 48 3.26 -4.23 -11.22
N GLY A 49 4.10 -5.02 -10.54
CA GLY A 49 4.29 -6.44 -10.79
C GLY A 49 3.11 -7.35 -10.42
N GLY A 50 2.04 -6.83 -9.80
CA GLY A 50 0.89 -7.64 -9.42
C GLY A 50 -0.37 -6.87 -9.03
N ASP A 51 -1.35 -7.60 -8.49
CA ASP A 51 -2.68 -7.08 -8.15
C ASP A 51 -2.72 -6.45 -6.75
N TRP A 52 -2.57 -5.13 -6.70
CA TRP A 52 -2.70 -4.37 -5.46
C TRP A 52 -4.09 -4.44 -4.81
N HIS A 53 -5.15 -4.81 -5.53
CA HIS A 53 -6.47 -5.01 -4.92
C HIS A 53 -6.46 -6.24 -4.04
N ALA A 54 -5.88 -7.35 -4.52
CA ALA A 54 -5.73 -8.57 -3.74
C ALA A 54 -4.86 -8.33 -2.50
N VAL A 55 -3.70 -7.69 -2.68
CA VAL A 55 -2.79 -7.36 -1.56
C VAL A 55 -3.45 -6.43 -0.56
N SER A 56 -4.18 -5.41 -1.00
CA SER A 56 -4.86 -4.49 -0.08
C SER A 56 -6.02 -5.18 0.65
N ALA A 57 -6.74 -6.10 0.01
CA ALA A 57 -7.77 -6.89 0.69
C ALA A 57 -7.16 -7.79 1.79
N MET A 58 -6.05 -8.48 1.51
CA MET A 58 -5.30 -9.23 2.51
C MET A 58 -4.80 -8.32 3.63
N ALA A 59 -4.29 -7.14 3.30
CA ALA A 59 -3.80 -6.21 4.31
C ALA A 59 -4.90 -5.76 5.28
N LEU A 60 -6.12 -5.51 4.79
CA LEU A 60 -7.24 -5.17 5.65
C LEU A 60 -7.70 -6.34 6.52
N ASP A 61 -7.66 -7.58 6.02
CA ASP A 61 -7.93 -8.76 6.85
C ASP A 61 -6.86 -8.94 7.94
N VAL A 62 -5.58 -8.81 7.58
CA VAL A 62 -4.46 -8.82 8.52
C VAL A 62 -4.64 -7.77 9.60
N LEU A 63 -4.95 -6.53 9.24
CA LEU A 63 -5.14 -5.43 10.19
C LEU A 63 -6.26 -5.75 11.19
N ASN A 64 -7.41 -6.21 10.72
CA ASN A 64 -8.54 -6.56 11.58
C ASN A 64 -8.21 -7.70 12.54
N ARG A 65 -7.53 -8.75 12.06
CA ARG A 65 -7.11 -9.89 12.88
C ARG A 65 -6.06 -9.50 13.91
N ALA A 66 -5.09 -8.67 13.51
CA ALA A 66 -4.05 -8.18 14.38
C ALA A 66 -4.61 -7.35 15.53
N TRP A 67 -5.58 -6.46 15.24
CA TRP A 67 -6.27 -5.71 16.29
C TRP A 67 -7.04 -6.61 17.26
N ALA A 68 -7.73 -7.64 16.74
CA ALA A 68 -8.43 -8.60 17.59
C ALA A 68 -7.48 -9.42 18.48
N GLN A 69 -6.23 -9.62 18.05
CA GLN A 69 -5.21 -10.41 18.75
C GLN A 69 -4.21 -9.55 19.54
N GLY A 70 -4.30 -8.22 19.46
CA GLY A 70 -3.37 -7.31 20.14
C GLY A 70 -1.94 -7.39 19.62
N ILE A 71 -1.73 -7.66 18.33
CA ILE A 71 -0.40 -7.76 17.73
C ILE A 71 0.28 -6.38 17.74
N ALA A 72 1.52 -6.34 18.21
CA ALA A 72 2.33 -5.12 18.24
C ALA A 72 2.77 -4.69 16.84
N ALA A 73 3.07 -3.41 16.64
CA ALA A 73 3.35 -2.87 15.30
C ALA A 73 4.62 -3.47 14.67
N GLU A 74 5.63 -3.73 15.49
CA GLU A 74 6.89 -4.38 15.14
C GLU A 74 6.71 -5.83 14.64
N ASP A 75 5.67 -6.53 15.11
CA ASP A 75 5.38 -7.92 14.75
C ASP A 75 4.43 -8.04 13.55
N MET A 76 3.85 -6.92 13.09
CA MET A 76 2.85 -6.92 12.02
C MET A 76 3.38 -7.46 10.70
N GLU A 77 4.65 -7.21 10.37
CA GLU A 77 5.26 -7.70 9.12
C GLU A 77 5.32 -9.22 9.11
N GLU A 78 5.83 -9.85 10.17
CA GLU A 78 5.89 -11.31 10.31
C GLU A 78 4.49 -11.93 10.32
N PHE A 79 3.56 -11.32 11.06
CA PHE A 79 2.17 -11.75 11.11
C PHE A 79 1.50 -11.70 9.72
N ALA A 80 1.78 -10.66 8.93
CA ALA A 80 1.26 -10.52 7.58
C ALA A 80 1.87 -11.57 6.62
N VAL A 81 3.16 -11.87 6.73
CA VAL A 81 3.82 -12.91 5.93
C VAL A 81 3.23 -14.29 6.22
N ALA A 82 3.02 -14.63 7.49
CA ALA A 82 2.36 -15.87 7.87
C ALA A 82 0.93 -15.97 7.31
N HIS A 83 0.20 -14.85 7.34
CA HIS A 83 -1.14 -14.77 6.75
C HIS A 83 -1.13 -14.97 5.22
N ALA A 84 -0.21 -14.32 4.49
CA ALA A 84 -0.06 -14.49 3.05
C ALA A 84 0.24 -15.95 2.67
N ALA A 85 1.16 -16.61 3.39
CA ALA A 85 1.49 -18.00 3.17
C ALA A 85 0.26 -18.92 3.37
N ALA A 86 -0.51 -18.70 4.43
CA ALA A 86 -1.74 -19.44 4.70
C ALA A 86 -2.83 -19.20 3.64
N ALA A 87 -2.86 -18.00 3.04
CA ALA A 87 -3.78 -17.64 1.96
C ALA A 87 -3.34 -18.16 0.58
N GLY A 88 -2.18 -18.82 0.47
CA GLY A 88 -1.63 -19.27 -0.81
C GLY A 88 -1.21 -18.12 -1.72
N ALA A 89 -0.84 -16.97 -1.13
CA ALA A 89 -0.37 -15.82 -1.88
C ALA A 89 0.87 -16.17 -2.69
N ASP A 90 0.96 -15.63 -3.91
CA ASP A 90 2.17 -15.76 -4.70
C ASP A 90 3.34 -14.98 -4.07
N ARG A 91 4.54 -15.16 -4.64
CA ARG A 91 5.75 -14.50 -4.14
C ARG A 91 5.62 -12.99 -4.13
N TRP A 92 5.12 -12.39 -5.22
CA TRP A 92 5.02 -10.93 -5.32
C TRP A 92 3.98 -10.40 -4.33
N GLN A 93 2.85 -11.08 -4.18
CA GLN A 93 1.81 -10.73 -3.22
C GLN A 93 2.31 -10.79 -1.78
N SER A 94 3.09 -11.82 -1.44
CA SER A 94 3.70 -11.99 -0.11
C SER A 94 4.69 -10.88 0.19
N GLU A 95 5.60 -10.58 -0.75
CA GLU A 95 6.55 -9.47 -0.64
C GLU A 95 5.82 -8.12 -0.53
N ALA A 96 4.83 -7.87 -1.38
CA ALA A 96 4.05 -6.63 -1.37
C ALA A 96 3.30 -6.44 -0.06
N LEU A 97 2.66 -7.50 0.47
CA LEU A 97 1.96 -7.48 1.74
C LEU A 97 2.90 -7.18 2.91
N ALA A 98 4.07 -7.84 2.96
CA ALA A 98 5.09 -7.59 3.97
C ALA A 98 5.48 -6.10 3.99
N THR A 99 5.71 -5.49 2.82
CA THR A 99 6.06 -4.06 2.77
C THR A 99 4.97 -3.12 3.28
N LEU A 100 3.70 -3.52 3.31
CA LEU A 100 2.62 -2.67 3.88
C LEU A 100 2.60 -2.67 5.40
N PHE A 101 3.20 -3.68 6.03
CA PHE A 101 3.29 -3.83 7.49
C PHE A 101 4.71 -3.69 8.04
N SER A 102 5.68 -3.42 7.17
CA SER A 102 7.03 -3.10 7.59
C SER A 102 7.13 -1.69 8.16
N VAL A 103 7.67 -1.56 9.37
CA VAL A 103 7.90 -0.24 10.00
C VAL A 103 8.84 0.65 9.17
N SER A 104 9.72 0.04 8.39
CA SER A 104 10.68 0.74 7.52
C SER A 104 10.09 1.08 6.17
N ASP A 105 9.21 0.23 5.62
CA ASP A 105 8.77 0.28 4.22
C ASP A 105 7.31 0.66 3.99
N ALA A 106 6.49 0.67 5.03
CA ALA A 106 5.05 0.96 4.91
C ALA A 106 4.75 2.30 4.26
N ILE A 107 3.50 2.45 3.81
CA ILE A 107 3.00 3.76 3.40
C ILE A 107 2.91 4.64 4.64
N GLN A 108 3.75 5.67 4.70
CA GLN A 108 3.84 6.60 5.82
C GLN A 108 3.54 8.00 5.28
N PRO A 109 2.28 8.47 5.37
CA PRO A 109 1.96 9.85 5.03
C PRO A 109 2.66 10.80 5.98
N ALA A 110 3.13 11.94 5.48
CA ALA A 110 3.67 13.00 6.34
C ALA A 110 2.53 13.75 7.07
N SER A 111 2.85 14.43 8.18
CA SER A 111 1.92 15.33 8.86
C SER A 111 1.50 16.52 8.00
N GLU A 112 2.39 16.96 7.10
CA GLU A 112 2.11 17.90 6.00
C GLU A 112 1.78 17.17 4.69
N SER A 113 1.52 17.91 3.61
CA SER A 113 1.30 17.29 2.30
C SER A 113 2.53 16.51 1.83
N GLY A 114 2.46 15.17 1.77
CA GLY A 114 3.55 14.35 1.26
C GLY A 114 3.63 12.96 1.88
N TYR A 115 4.84 12.40 1.86
CA TYR A 115 5.15 11.06 2.37
C TYR A 115 6.48 11.11 3.13
N VAL A 116 6.54 10.39 4.25
CA VAL A 116 7.80 9.93 4.84
C VAL A 116 8.30 8.71 4.04
N ASN A 117 7.40 7.79 3.69
CA ASN A 117 7.69 6.64 2.81
C ASN A 117 6.43 6.15 2.08
N GLY A 118 6.61 5.28 1.08
CA GLY A 118 5.55 4.57 0.36
C GLY A 118 4.93 5.33 -0.82
N GLN A 119 5.60 6.37 -1.32
CA GLN A 119 5.13 7.15 -2.47
C GLN A 119 4.90 6.29 -3.73
N HIS A 120 5.79 5.32 -4.02
CA HIS A 120 5.67 4.45 -5.21
C HIS A 120 4.53 3.44 -5.07
N ARG A 121 4.37 2.84 -3.89
CA ARG A 121 3.25 1.95 -3.57
C ARG A 121 1.93 2.69 -3.72
N SER A 122 1.86 3.90 -3.17
CA SER A 122 0.69 4.78 -3.27
C SER A 122 0.36 5.12 -4.71
N GLN A 123 1.36 5.51 -5.51
CA GLN A 123 1.19 5.80 -6.94
C GLN A 123 0.64 4.56 -7.68
N ALA A 124 1.24 3.38 -7.49
CA ALA A 124 0.80 2.15 -8.13
C ALA A 124 -0.64 1.77 -7.73
N MET A 125 -1.00 1.90 -6.45
CA MET A 125 -2.36 1.67 -5.95
C MET A 125 -3.37 2.64 -6.57
N LEU A 126 -3.02 3.92 -6.69
CA LEU A 126 -3.86 4.93 -7.32
C LEU A 126 -4.05 4.66 -8.83
N GLU A 127 -2.99 4.23 -9.53
CA GLU A 127 -3.06 3.82 -10.94
C GLU A 127 -3.88 2.55 -11.15
N ALA A 128 -3.83 1.62 -10.20
CA ALA A 128 -4.63 0.40 -10.18
C ALA A 128 -6.09 0.67 -9.77
N GLY A 129 -6.38 1.80 -9.14
CA GLY A 129 -7.73 2.12 -8.67
C GLY A 129 -8.10 1.46 -7.35
N VAL A 130 -7.11 1.12 -6.52
CA VAL A 130 -7.35 0.62 -5.15
C VAL A 130 -8.06 1.71 -4.35
N ARG A 131 -9.04 1.30 -3.54
CA ARG A 131 -9.87 2.21 -2.74
C ARG A 131 -9.31 2.44 -1.35
N ARG A 132 -8.95 1.35 -0.67
CA ARG A 132 -8.51 1.35 0.72
C ARG A 132 -7.28 0.46 0.86
N THR A 133 -6.38 0.87 1.73
CA THR A 133 -5.14 0.18 2.04
C THR A 133 -4.78 0.46 3.50
N VAL A 134 -3.62 -0.03 3.94
CA VAL A 134 -3.07 0.25 5.27
C VAL A 134 -1.95 1.29 5.17
N VAL A 135 -1.87 2.16 6.16
CA VAL A 135 -0.79 3.14 6.35
C VAL A 135 -0.22 3.01 7.76
N LEU A 136 1.03 3.44 7.93
CA LEU A 136 1.67 3.60 9.23
C LEU A 136 1.74 5.08 9.60
N TRP A 137 1.03 5.44 10.67
CA TRP A 137 1.16 6.75 11.30
C TRP A 137 2.30 6.72 12.31
N ILE A 138 3.33 7.52 12.08
CA ILE A 138 4.33 7.81 13.11
C ILE A 138 3.67 8.78 14.09
N VAL A 139 3.40 8.30 15.30
CA VAL A 139 2.97 9.18 16.40
C VAL A 139 4.24 9.82 16.94
N PRO A 140 4.28 11.14 17.19
CA PRO A 140 5.40 11.74 17.90
C PRO A 140 5.59 11.02 19.24
N ALA A 141 6.84 10.75 19.63
CA ALA A 141 7.11 10.31 20.99
C ALA A 141 6.60 11.41 21.93
N THR A 142 5.64 11.06 22.79
CA THR A 142 5.13 11.91 23.86
C THR A 142 6.17 12.10 24.95
#